data_AF-A0A8X8W0L7-F1
#
_entry.id   AF-A0A8X8W0L7-F1
#
_cell.length_a   1.000
_cell.length_b   1.000
_cell.length_c   1.000
_cell.angle_alpha   90.00
_cell.angle_beta   90.00
_cell.angle_gamma   90.00
#
_symmetry.space_group_name_H-M   'P 1'
#
loop_
_entity.id
_entity.type
_entity.pdbx_description
1 polymer ?
#
loop_
_entity_poly.entity_id
_entity_poly.type
_entity_poly.pdbx_seq_one_letter_code
_entity_poly.pdbx_strand_id
1 'polypeptide(L)'
;MLPSPPAAAAAAPPPLPPQSSDEDFFSDSKPRSPPPTLPQIPIVWPEGGALTASWVADLVHAFEWASEALPPSELPSVLPVAAFDKLVLTASKILHKEPNCVRIDENSDLNSDCSVVVVGDVHGQLHDVLFLLREAGFPADDRFFVFNGDYVDRGAWGLEVFLLLLAWKHLITWIFLTETEEFTPVVFMPHRVFLLRGNHESKYCTSVYGFEKEVLAKYGDNGKHVYRKCLGCFEGLPLASIIAGKVYTAHGGLFRGTIVTPSKRSKKKNRKVVHNPKVDSLILGSFEELAKARRSVLDPPWEGQNLIPGDILWSDPSMTPGLSPNTERGIGLLYGPDCTEEFLKKFNLKLIIRSHEGPDARDKRPDLGGMDVGYTIDHIVESGKLITLFSAPDYPQFQATEERYKNKGAYIVLEPPNFDTPMFHSFEAVTPRPKVNPYYDFEDVIDSDEELDLVSMVTDSELQQPAA
;
A
#
# COMPACT_ATOMS: atom_id res chain seq x y z
N MET A 1 -12.54 -65.53 -75.10
CA MET A 1 -11.37 -66.44 -75.15
C MET A 1 -10.23 -65.71 -75.84
N LEU A 2 -9.00 -65.95 -75.36
CA LEU A 2 -7.67 -65.41 -75.74
C LEU A 2 -7.16 -64.23 -74.87
N PRO A 3 -5.86 -64.22 -74.52
CA PRO A 3 -5.41 -64.53 -73.16
C PRO A 3 -4.51 -63.45 -72.52
N SER A 4 -4.22 -63.61 -71.23
CA SER A 4 -3.29 -62.77 -70.45
C SER A 4 -1.84 -62.79 -70.98
N PRO A 5 -1.13 -61.65 -70.99
CA PRO A 5 0.33 -61.57 -71.00
C PRO A 5 0.92 -61.20 -69.61
N PRO A 6 2.24 -61.31 -69.42
CA PRO A 6 2.83 -61.95 -68.24
C PRO A 6 3.25 -61.01 -67.11
N ALA A 7 3.44 -61.59 -65.92
CA ALA A 7 4.13 -60.97 -64.79
C ALA A 7 5.60 -60.65 -65.15
N ALA A 8 5.98 -59.38 -65.03
CA ALA A 8 7.36 -58.92 -65.12
C ALA A 8 7.89 -58.59 -63.73
N ALA A 9 9.06 -59.13 -63.44
CA ALA A 9 9.77 -59.07 -62.18
C ALA A 9 10.27 -57.66 -61.81
N ALA A 10 10.48 -57.49 -60.50
CA ALA A 10 10.86 -56.28 -59.80
C ALA A 10 12.12 -55.57 -60.35
N ALA A 11 12.02 -54.24 -60.47
CA ALA A 11 13.17 -53.33 -60.45
C ALA A 11 13.18 -52.62 -59.09
N ALA A 12 14.33 -52.63 -58.42
CA ALA A 12 14.52 -52.06 -57.09
C ALA A 12 14.34 -50.52 -57.08
N PRO A 13 13.80 -49.94 -55.98
CA PRO A 13 13.74 -48.50 -55.82
C PRO A 13 15.15 -47.90 -55.61
N PRO A 14 15.39 -46.65 -56.04
CA PRO A 14 16.65 -45.96 -55.80
C PRO A 14 16.86 -45.69 -54.29
N PRO A 15 18.11 -45.59 -53.82
CA PRO A 15 18.41 -45.47 -52.40
C PRO A 15 17.88 -44.16 -51.80
N LEU A 16 17.27 -44.30 -50.61
CA LEU A 16 16.85 -43.17 -49.78
C LEU A 16 18.06 -42.36 -49.32
N PRO A 17 18.00 -41.02 -49.32
CA PRO A 17 19.01 -40.18 -48.68
C PRO A 17 19.00 -40.41 -47.15
N PRO A 18 20.14 -40.20 -46.48
CA PRO A 18 20.34 -40.63 -45.09
C PRO A 18 19.42 -39.88 -44.12
N GLN A 19 18.83 -40.63 -43.18
CA GLN A 19 18.16 -40.09 -41.99
C GLN A 19 19.21 -39.36 -41.13
N SER A 20 19.16 -38.04 -41.08
CA SER A 20 19.79 -37.26 -40.02
C SER A 20 18.73 -36.89 -39.00
N SER A 21 19.02 -37.21 -37.74
CA SER A 21 18.29 -36.83 -36.54
C SER A 21 17.91 -35.35 -36.54
N ASP A 22 16.63 -35.05 -36.36
CA ASP A 22 16.16 -33.71 -36.00
C ASP A 22 16.66 -33.37 -34.59
N GLU A 23 17.77 -32.62 -34.52
CA GLU A 23 18.13 -31.84 -33.34
C GLU A 23 18.19 -30.36 -33.73
N ASP A 24 17.20 -29.62 -33.21
CA ASP A 24 17.17 -28.21 -32.84
C ASP A 24 18.07 -27.23 -33.60
N PHE A 25 17.51 -26.68 -34.68
CA PHE A 25 18.01 -25.49 -35.37
C PHE A 25 17.01 -24.34 -35.25
N PHE A 26 16.91 -23.75 -34.06
CA PHE A 26 16.37 -22.39 -33.86
C PHE A 26 17.35 -21.57 -33.01
N SER A 27 18.39 -21.03 -33.65
CA SER A 27 19.19 -19.95 -33.08
C SER A 27 18.47 -18.62 -33.34
N ASP A 28 17.54 -18.26 -32.46
CA ASP A 28 16.96 -16.92 -32.47
C ASP A 28 17.81 -16.03 -31.55
N SER A 29 18.72 -15.28 -32.16
CA SER A 29 19.59 -14.34 -31.47
C SER A 29 18.79 -13.12 -31.01
N LYS A 30 18.09 -13.25 -29.88
CA LYS A 30 17.75 -12.08 -29.04
C LYS A 30 19.07 -11.46 -28.57
N PRO A 31 19.21 -10.12 -28.54
CA PRO A 31 20.36 -9.51 -27.89
C PRO A 31 20.41 -10.02 -26.45
N ARG A 32 21.46 -10.77 -26.14
CA ARG A 32 21.74 -11.26 -24.79
C ARG A 32 21.83 -10.01 -23.92
N SER A 33 20.91 -9.84 -22.98
CA SER A 33 21.02 -8.81 -21.96
C SER A 33 22.43 -8.88 -21.38
N PRO A 34 23.10 -7.73 -21.13
CA PRO A 34 24.37 -7.75 -20.42
C PRO A 34 24.17 -8.55 -19.12
N PRO A 35 25.17 -9.33 -18.67
CA PRO A 35 25.07 -10.00 -17.38
C PRO A 35 24.67 -8.96 -16.33
N PRO A 36 23.74 -9.28 -15.41
CA PRO A 36 23.27 -8.32 -14.42
C PRO A 36 24.50 -7.76 -13.70
N THR A 37 24.68 -6.44 -13.80
CA THR A 37 25.70 -5.74 -13.03
C THR A 37 25.39 -6.01 -11.57
N LEU A 38 26.35 -6.57 -10.83
CA LEU A 38 26.20 -6.80 -9.40
C LEU A 38 25.76 -5.49 -8.73
N PRO A 39 24.75 -5.55 -7.82
CA PRO A 39 24.28 -4.34 -7.17
C PRO A 39 25.41 -3.70 -6.36
N GLN A 40 25.40 -2.37 -6.26
CA GLN A 40 26.33 -1.67 -5.39
C GLN A 40 25.94 -1.91 -3.93
N ILE A 41 26.59 -2.90 -3.31
CA ILE A 41 26.40 -3.27 -1.90
C ILE A 41 27.72 -3.10 -1.12
N PRO A 42 27.67 -2.68 0.16
CA PRO A 42 26.47 -2.23 0.88
C PRO A 42 25.94 -0.90 0.33
N ILE A 43 24.63 -0.67 0.46
CA ILE A 43 24.02 0.63 0.23
C ILE A 43 24.52 1.59 1.32
N VAL A 44 25.28 2.60 0.91
CA VAL A 44 25.84 3.62 1.80
C VAL A 44 25.00 4.88 1.72
N TRP A 45 24.75 5.52 2.87
CA TRP A 45 24.09 6.82 2.89
C TRP A 45 24.97 7.90 2.24
N PRO A 46 24.44 8.73 1.32
CA PRO A 46 25.25 9.73 0.62
C PRO A 46 25.82 10.78 1.60
N GLU A 47 27.09 11.15 1.41
CA GLU A 47 27.81 12.08 2.30
C GLU A 47 27.13 13.46 2.41
N GLY A 48 26.52 13.94 1.32
CA GLY A 48 25.76 15.19 1.28
C GLY A 48 24.33 15.10 1.84
N GLY A 49 23.88 13.91 2.25
CA GLY A 49 22.55 13.69 2.82
C GLY A 49 21.37 13.73 1.85
N ALA A 50 21.61 14.04 0.58
CA ALA A 50 20.60 14.04 -0.47
C ALA A 50 20.56 12.70 -1.19
N LEU A 51 19.38 12.09 -1.27
CA LEU A 51 19.17 10.92 -2.12
C LEU A 51 19.06 11.36 -3.58
N THR A 52 19.67 10.59 -4.48
CA THR A 52 19.58 10.79 -5.94
C THR A 52 18.73 9.69 -6.55
N ALA A 53 18.23 9.91 -7.78
CA ALA A 53 17.51 8.88 -8.51
C ALA A 53 18.37 7.61 -8.72
N SER A 54 19.70 7.78 -8.90
CA SER A 54 20.63 6.66 -8.97
C SER A 54 20.71 5.88 -7.66
N TRP A 55 20.73 6.55 -6.50
CA TRP A 55 20.75 5.88 -5.20
C TRP A 55 19.48 5.05 -4.97
N VAL A 56 18.31 5.59 -5.36
CA VAL A 56 17.05 4.84 -5.26
C VAL A 56 17.04 3.65 -6.23
N ALA A 57 17.57 3.80 -7.44
CA ALA A 57 17.73 2.69 -8.38
C ALA A 57 18.69 1.61 -7.86
N ASP A 58 19.80 2.00 -7.23
CA ASP A 58 20.72 1.07 -6.58
C ASP A 58 20.05 0.32 -5.43
N LEU A 59 19.22 1.00 -4.62
CA LEU A 59 18.42 0.37 -3.57
C LEU A 59 17.43 -0.65 -4.14
N VAL A 60 16.72 -0.31 -5.21
CA VAL A 60 15.79 -1.21 -5.92
C VAL A 60 16.53 -2.46 -6.38
N HIS A 61 17.64 -2.31 -7.10
CA HIS A 61 18.43 -3.44 -7.59
C HIS A 61 18.99 -4.28 -6.45
N ALA A 62 19.44 -3.64 -5.36
CA ALA A 62 19.98 -4.34 -4.21
C ALA A 62 18.90 -5.16 -3.47
N PHE A 63 17.70 -4.62 -3.27
CA PHE A 63 16.59 -5.36 -2.66
C PHE A 63 16.06 -6.49 -3.55
N GLU A 64 15.90 -6.25 -4.84
CA GLU A 64 15.49 -7.29 -5.80
C GLU A 64 16.50 -8.45 -5.80
N TRP A 65 17.80 -8.14 -5.94
CA TRP A 65 18.85 -9.15 -5.88
C TRP A 65 18.90 -9.88 -4.51
N ALA A 66 18.84 -9.14 -3.40
CA ALA A 66 18.92 -9.71 -2.06
C ALA A 66 17.76 -10.68 -1.76
N SER A 67 16.57 -10.37 -2.28
CA SER A 67 15.38 -11.22 -2.12
C SER A 67 15.53 -12.62 -2.71
N GLU A 68 16.44 -12.79 -3.68
CA GLU A 68 16.74 -14.06 -4.34
C GLU A 68 18.05 -14.69 -3.84
N ALA A 69 19.06 -13.86 -3.61
CA ALA A 69 20.43 -14.31 -3.42
C ALA A 69 20.82 -14.53 -1.97
N LEU A 70 20.13 -13.90 -1.01
CA LEU A 70 20.52 -13.89 0.40
C LEU A 70 19.44 -14.44 1.32
N PRO A 71 19.83 -15.12 2.42
CA PRO A 71 18.89 -15.38 3.49
C PRO A 71 18.46 -14.05 4.16
N PRO A 72 17.24 -13.95 4.71
CA PRO A 72 16.74 -12.70 5.29
C PRO A 72 17.66 -12.08 6.35
N SER A 73 18.33 -12.91 7.17
CA SER A 73 19.25 -12.48 8.22
C SER A 73 20.50 -11.75 7.70
N GLU A 74 20.78 -11.82 6.40
CA GLU A 74 21.92 -11.15 5.76
C GLU A 74 21.54 -9.79 5.15
N LEU A 75 20.29 -9.33 5.27
CA LEU A 75 19.88 -8.00 4.81
C LEU A 75 20.77 -6.85 5.35
N PRO A 76 21.32 -6.88 6.58
CA PRO A 76 22.23 -5.83 7.05
C PRO A 76 23.54 -5.71 6.27
N SER A 77 23.92 -6.74 5.49
CA SER A 77 25.06 -6.66 4.55
C SER A 77 24.72 -5.85 3.29
N VAL A 78 23.44 -5.75 2.96
CA VAL A 78 22.91 -4.99 1.83
C VAL A 78 22.58 -3.57 2.27
N LEU A 79 21.82 -3.42 3.36
CA LEU A 79 21.48 -2.14 3.96
C LEU A 79 21.94 -2.09 5.43
N PRO A 80 23.15 -1.58 5.71
CA PRO A 80 23.64 -1.45 7.07
C PRO A 80 22.74 -0.56 7.93
N VAL A 81 22.68 -0.84 9.24
CA VAL A 81 21.85 -0.10 10.22
C VAL A 81 22.09 1.42 10.16
N ALA A 82 23.32 1.86 9.88
CA ALA A 82 23.65 3.27 9.76
C ALA A 82 22.95 3.95 8.56
N ALA A 83 22.84 3.27 7.42
CA ALA A 83 22.13 3.78 6.25
C ALA A 83 20.61 3.73 6.46
N PHE A 84 20.10 2.64 7.04
CA PHE A 84 18.71 2.52 7.49
C PHE A 84 18.30 3.68 8.43
N ASP A 85 19.08 3.94 9.48
CA ASP A 85 18.77 4.97 10.47
C ASP A 85 18.67 6.36 9.84
N LYS A 86 19.52 6.66 8.85
CA LYS A 86 19.48 7.94 8.14
C LYS A 86 18.27 8.04 7.22
N LEU A 87 17.96 6.99 6.47
CA LEU A 87 16.79 6.93 5.60
C LEU A 87 15.50 7.14 6.39
N VAL A 88 15.28 6.32 7.42
CA VAL A 88 14.06 6.39 8.24
C VAL A 88 13.97 7.71 8.99
N LEU A 89 15.06 8.22 9.58
CA LEU A 89 15.04 9.50 10.29
C LEU A 89 14.69 10.68 9.37
N THR A 90 15.26 10.71 8.17
CA THR A 90 15.03 11.82 7.24
C THR A 90 13.63 11.79 6.64
N ALA A 91 13.14 10.61 6.23
CA ALA A 91 11.77 10.45 5.76
C ALA A 91 10.73 10.70 6.88
N SER A 92 10.97 10.19 8.09
CA SER A 92 10.09 10.44 9.25
C SER A 92 9.96 11.93 9.57
N LYS A 93 11.04 12.72 9.46
CA LYS A 93 10.98 14.18 9.63
C LYS A 93 10.10 14.88 8.59
N ILE A 94 10.02 14.35 7.36
CA ILE A 94 9.12 14.87 6.32
C ILE A 94 7.68 14.54 6.72
N LEU A 95 7.40 13.26 6.97
CA LEU A 95 6.06 12.77 7.29
C LEU A 95 5.45 13.47 8.50
N HIS A 96 6.21 13.66 9.59
CA HIS A 96 5.72 14.36 10.80
C HIS A 96 5.38 15.85 10.58
N LYS A 97 5.88 16.46 9.51
CA LYS A 97 5.55 17.85 9.16
C LYS A 97 4.32 17.96 8.25
N GLU A 98 3.93 16.87 7.60
CA GLU A 98 2.79 16.87 6.68
C GLU A 98 1.46 16.95 7.45
N PRO A 99 0.42 17.62 6.92
CA PRO A 99 -0.91 17.66 7.54
C PRO A 99 -1.57 16.29 7.55
N ASN A 100 -2.66 16.11 8.32
CA ASN A 100 -3.42 14.85 8.33
C ASN A 100 -4.07 14.54 6.98
N CYS A 101 -4.44 15.58 6.25
CA CYS A 101 -4.92 15.46 4.88
C CYS A 101 -3.95 16.23 3.98
N VAL A 102 -3.11 15.51 3.23
CA VAL A 102 -2.17 16.12 2.29
C VAL A 102 -2.89 16.57 1.04
N ARG A 103 -2.42 17.66 0.44
CA ARG A 103 -3.04 18.27 -0.73
C ARG A 103 -2.09 18.25 -1.89
N ILE A 104 -2.55 17.66 -2.98
CA ILE A 104 -1.79 17.40 -4.20
C ILE A 104 -2.38 18.35 -5.23
N ASP A 105 -2.17 19.65 -4.97
CA ASP A 105 -2.63 20.83 -5.72
C ASP A 105 -2.12 22.16 -5.12
N GLU A 106 -1.96 22.24 -3.78
CA GLU A 106 -1.77 23.53 -3.09
C GLU A 106 -0.37 24.14 -3.13
N ASN A 107 0.67 23.40 -3.54
CA ASN A 107 2.05 23.93 -3.63
C ASN A 107 2.87 23.36 -4.80
N SER A 108 2.25 22.53 -5.66
CA SER A 108 2.91 21.93 -6.80
C SER A 108 2.28 22.47 -8.06
N ASP A 109 3.12 22.83 -9.01
CA ASP A 109 2.78 23.00 -10.42
C ASP A 109 2.23 21.66 -10.96
N LEU A 110 1.03 21.23 -10.53
CA LEU A 110 0.17 20.33 -11.30
C LEU A 110 -0.17 21.11 -12.57
N ASN A 111 0.80 21.17 -13.47
CA ASN A 111 0.66 21.69 -14.80
C ASN A 111 -0.39 20.85 -15.51
N SER A 112 -0.91 21.36 -16.62
CA SER A 112 -1.95 20.71 -17.44
C SER A 112 -1.60 19.31 -17.95
N ASP A 113 -0.39 18.80 -17.65
CA ASP A 113 0.19 17.59 -18.20
C ASP A 113 0.64 16.59 -17.10
N CYS A 114 0.47 16.91 -15.82
CA CYS A 114 0.93 16.06 -14.71
C CYS A 114 -0.12 15.02 -14.30
N SER A 115 0.25 13.74 -14.26
CA SER A 115 -0.62 12.64 -13.81
C SER A 115 -0.39 12.27 -12.34
N VAL A 116 -1.40 11.65 -11.72
CA VAL A 116 -1.32 11.12 -10.36
C VAL A 116 -1.67 9.64 -10.39
N VAL A 117 -0.72 8.80 -9.98
CA VAL A 117 -0.88 7.36 -9.82
C VAL A 117 -1.31 7.07 -8.38
N VAL A 118 -2.47 6.44 -8.21
CA VAL A 118 -2.96 5.98 -6.91
C VAL A 118 -2.76 4.47 -6.82
N VAL A 119 -2.16 4.02 -5.73
CA VAL A 119 -1.83 2.63 -5.42
C VAL A 119 -2.50 2.26 -4.10
N GLY A 120 -3.19 1.13 -4.06
CA GLY A 120 -3.79 0.58 -2.84
C GLY A 120 -2.81 -0.28 -2.05
N ASP A 121 -3.35 -1.27 -1.35
CA ASP A 121 -2.59 -2.17 -0.47
C ASP A 121 -1.57 -2.97 -1.28
N VAL A 122 -0.38 -3.18 -0.71
CA VAL A 122 0.70 -3.93 -1.35
C VAL A 122 1.27 -5.05 -0.47
N HIS A 123 1.04 -5.00 0.84
CA HIS A 123 1.26 -6.10 1.80
C HIS A 123 2.58 -6.84 1.60
N GLY A 124 3.70 -6.13 1.61
CA GLY A 124 5.04 -6.71 1.54
C GLY A 124 5.35 -7.51 0.27
N GLN A 125 4.59 -7.33 -0.82
CA GLN A 125 4.86 -7.99 -2.10
C GLN A 125 5.83 -7.17 -2.97
N LEU A 126 7.11 -7.13 -2.57
CA LEU A 126 8.15 -6.30 -3.20
C LEU A 126 8.19 -6.41 -4.72
N HIS A 127 8.20 -7.63 -5.28
CA HIS A 127 8.35 -7.85 -6.73
C HIS A 127 7.17 -7.29 -7.52
N ASP A 128 5.98 -7.37 -6.96
CA ASP A 128 4.75 -6.82 -7.55
C ASP A 128 4.77 -5.28 -7.51
N VAL A 129 5.29 -4.69 -6.42
CA VAL A 129 5.52 -3.23 -6.33
C VAL A 129 6.56 -2.76 -7.35
N LEU A 130 7.65 -3.50 -7.53
CA LEU A 130 8.67 -3.18 -8.54
C LEU A 130 8.12 -3.29 -9.96
N PHE A 131 7.29 -4.30 -10.23
CA PHE A 131 6.58 -4.42 -11.50
C PHE A 131 5.64 -3.22 -11.73
N LEU A 132 4.79 -2.89 -10.76
CA LEU A 132 3.86 -1.76 -10.83
C LEU A 132 4.60 -0.45 -11.12
N LEU A 133 5.69 -0.17 -10.40
CA LEU A 133 6.49 1.04 -10.61
C LEU A 133 7.13 1.10 -12.01
N ARG A 134 7.52 -0.05 -12.57
CA ARG A 134 8.06 -0.13 -13.94
C ARG A 134 6.97 0.07 -14.99
N GLU A 135 5.77 -0.45 -14.74
CA GLU A 135 4.63 -0.38 -15.67
C GLU A 135 3.98 1.01 -15.68
N ALA A 136 3.63 1.54 -14.51
CA ALA A 136 3.11 2.91 -14.35
C ALA A 136 4.16 3.97 -14.70
N GLY A 137 5.43 3.58 -14.63
CA GLY A 137 6.61 4.43 -14.73
C GLY A 137 6.94 5.10 -13.39
N PHE A 138 8.22 5.16 -13.05
CA PHE A 138 8.70 5.69 -11.76
C PHE A 138 8.25 7.14 -11.48
N PRO A 139 8.24 7.57 -10.20
CA PRO A 139 8.02 8.96 -9.84
C PRO A 139 8.93 9.91 -10.63
N ALA A 140 8.35 10.94 -11.21
CA ALA A 140 9.01 11.88 -12.12
C ALA A 140 8.37 13.28 -12.01
N ASP A 141 8.87 14.25 -12.78
CA ASP A 141 8.35 15.62 -12.73
C ASP A 141 6.90 15.76 -13.18
N ASP A 142 6.47 14.90 -14.08
CA ASP A 142 5.13 14.80 -14.65
C ASP A 142 4.26 13.73 -13.98
N ARG A 143 4.76 13.03 -12.95
CA ARG A 143 4.08 11.89 -12.35
C ARG A 143 4.20 11.86 -10.82
N PHE A 144 3.07 12.03 -10.16
CA PHE A 144 2.93 11.86 -8.72
C PHE A 144 2.45 10.46 -8.37
N PHE A 145 2.74 10.02 -7.15
CA PHE A 145 2.24 8.78 -6.57
C PHE A 145 1.56 9.04 -5.23
N VAL A 146 0.42 8.39 -5.01
CA VAL A 146 -0.28 8.29 -3.73
C VAL A 146 -0.40 6.81 -3.38
N PHE A 147 0.32 6.38 -2.35
CA PHE A 147 0.22 5.02 -1.81
C PHE A 147 -0.72 5.02 -0.61
N ASN A 148 -1.84 4.31 -0.73
CA ASN A 148 -2.99 4.39 0.17
C ASN A 148 -2.93 3.39 1.34
N GLY A 149 -1.77 3.29 2.00
CA GLY A 149 -1.57 2.44 3.17
C GLY A 149 -1.27 0.96 2.89
N ASP A 150 -1.05 0.21 3.96
CA ASP A 150 -0.88 -1.25 3.97
C ASP A 150 0.30 -1.73 3.12
N TYR A 151 1.47 -1.24 3.53
CA TYR A 151 2.76 -1.51 2.91
C TYR A 151 3.39 -2.81 3.42
N VAL A 152 3.11 -3.12 4.68
CA VAL A 152 3.74 -4.18 5.47
C VAL A 152 2.73 -5.30 5.78
N ASP A 153 3.21 -6.31 6.53
CA ASP A 153 2.46 -7.50 6.91
C ASP A 153 2.00 -8.37 5.73
N ARG A 154 1.59 -9.61 6.05
CA ARG A 154 1.10 -10.66 5.12
C ARG A 154 2.15 -11.15 4.11
N GLY A 155 2.83 -10.26 3.40
CA GLY A 155 3.98 -10.60 2.57
C GLY A 155 5.29 -10.69 3.36
N ALA A 156 6.33 -11.19 2.69
CA ALA A 156 7.64 -11.43 3.31
C ALA A 156 8.67 -10.31 3.11
N TRP A 157 8.31 -9.24 2.40
CA TRP A 157 9.20 -8.12 2.09
C TRP A 157 8.59 -6.76 2.44
N GLY A 158 7.84 -6.70 3.55
CA GLY A 158 7.26 -5.46 4.06
C GLY A 158 8.31 -4.40 4.36
N LEU A 159 9.47 -4.81 4.90
CA LEU A 159 10.55 -3.89 5.25
C LEU A 159 11.19 -3.27 4.01
N GLU A 160 11.46 -4.06 2.98
CA GLU A 160 12.02 -3.59 1.71
C GLU A 160 11.04 -2.66 0.99
N VAL A 161 9.75 -3.03 0.94
CA VAL A 161 8.69 -2.18 0.37
C VAL A 161 8.65 -0.84 1.10
N PHE A 162 8.54 -0.85 2.43
CA PHE A 162 8.44 0.38 3.20
C PHE A 162 9.67 1.27 3.03
N LEU A 163 10.88 0.70 3.08
CA LEU A 163 12.12 1.46 2.90
C LEU A 163 12.28 2.01 1.48
N LEU A 164 11.86 1.27 0.45
CA LEU A 164 11.82 1.76 -0.92
C LEU A 164 10.88 2.96 -1.05
N LEU A 165 9.69 2.89 -0.46
CA LEU A 165 8.73 4.00 -0.47
C LEU A 165 9.24 5.22 0.30
N LEU A 166 9.93 5.03 1.44
CA LEU A 166 10.60 6.12 2.15
C LEU A 166 11.74 6.74 1.33
N ALA A 167 12.47 5.95 0.54
CA ALA A 167 13.52 6.44 -0.35
C ALA A 167 12.94 7.34 -1.45
N TRP A 168 11.85 6.91 -2.09
CA TRP A 168 11.11 7.73 -3.04
C TRP A 168 10.48 8.97 -2.40
N LYS A 169 9.96 8.85 -1.18
CA LYS A 169 9.44 9.99 -0.40
C LYS A 169 10.51 11.05 -0.12
N HIS A 170 11.73 10.59 0.19
CA HIS A 170 12.85 11.46 0.51
C HIS A 170 13.61 11.96 -0.72
N LEU A 171 13.38 11.42 -1.92
CA LEU A 171 14.08 11.83 -3.15
C LEU A 171 13.81 13.32 -3.44
N ILE A 172 14.71 14.17 -2.92
CA ILE A 172 14.77 15.60 -3.11
C ILE A 172 15.79 15.82 -4.21
N THR A 173 15.33 16.11 -5.42
CA THR A 173 16.23 16.54 -6.49
C THR A 173 16.69 17.96 -6.18
N TRP A 174 17.96 18.11 -5.81
CA TRP A 174 18.64 19.39 -5.77
C TRP A 174 19.10 19.75 -7.18
N ILE A 175 18.68 20.91 -7.72
CA ILE A 175 19.36 21.52 -8.87
C ILE A 175 20.26 22.63 -8.34
N PHE A 176 21.56 22.50 -8.55
CA PHE A 176 22.48 23.62 -8.40
C PHE A 176 22.29 24.57 -9.58
N LEU A 177 21.74 25.76 -9.34
CA LEU A 177 21.80 26.86 -10.29
C LEU A 177 23.15 27.60 -10.12
N THR A 178 24.09 27.31 -11.03
CA THR A 178 25.25 28.11 -11.50
C THR A 178 26.04 29.04 -10.55
N GLU A 179 27.37 28.79 -10.50
CA GLU A 179 28.53 29.71 -10.44
C GLU A 179 28.48 31.05 -9.68
N THR A 180 27.77 31.17 -8.56
CA THR A 180 28.00 32.29 -7.61
C THR A 180 28.03 31.79 -6.18
N GLU A 181 28.96 32.31 -5.37
CA GLU A 181 29.23 31.91 -3.98
C GLU A 181 28.12 32.34 -2.97
N GLU A 182 26.85 32.14 -3.33
CA GLU A 182 25.75 32.16 -2.37
C GLU A 182 24.97 30.85 -2.51
N PHE A 183 25.25 29.93 -1.57
CA PHE A 183 24.53 28.67 -1.38
C PHE A 183 23.06 28.97 -1.05
N THR A 184 22.22 29.10 -2.08
CA THR A 184 20.76 28.98 -1.93
C THR A 184 20.33 27.70 -2.63
N PRO A 185 20.10 26.64 -1.85
CA PRO A 185 19.67 25.36 -2.39
C PRO A 185 18.27 25.49 -3.04
N VAL A 186 18.16 25.37 -4.37
CA VAL A 186 16.85 25.33 -5.07
C VAL A 186 16.42 23.86 -5.20
N VAL A 187 15.39 23.50 -4.43
CA VAL A 187 14.78 22.17 -4.40
C VAL A 187 13.89 22.00 -5.63
N PHE A 188 14.19 21.06 -6.52
CA PHE A 188 13.46 20.87 -7.77
C PHE A 188 12.52 19.65 -7.80
N MET A 189 12.60 18.73 -6.83
CA MET A 189 11.56 17.71 -6.63
C MET A 189 11.10 17.58 -5.17
N PRO A 190 10.38 18.57 -4.62
CA PRO A 190 9.68 18.33 -3.37
C PRO A 190 8.38 17.57 -3.67
N HIS A 191 8.15 16.44 -2.99
CA HIS A 191 6.84 15.79 -2.84
C HIS A 191 6.21 15.14 -4.09
N ARG A 192 6.91 14.25 -4.81
CA ARG A 192 6.28 13.40 -5.85
C ARG A 192 5.58 12.16 -5.30
N VAL A 193 5.96 11.71 -4.10
CA VAL A 193 5.39 10.52 -3.47
C VAL A 193 4.71 10.90 -2.16
N PHE A 194 3.45 10.51 -2.03
CA PHE A 194 2.62 10.66 -0.84
C PHE A 194 2.31 9.28 -0.29
N LEU A 195 2.60 9.11 1.01
CA LEU A 195 2.41 7.86 1.73
C LEU A 195 1.31 8.10 2.76
N LEU A 196 0.14 7.50 2.56
CA LEU A 196 -0.96 7.54 3.52
C LEU A 196 -0.91 6.33 4.44
N ARG A 197 -1.36 6.51 5.66
CA ARG A 197 -1.37 5.45 6.66
C ARG A 197 -2.46 4.44 6.34
N GLY A 198 -2.13 3.14 6.37
CA GLY A 198 -3.09 2.04 6.43
C GLY A 198 -3.25 1.52 7.85
N ASN A 199 -4.16 0.58 8.05
CA ASN A 199 -4.36 -0.03 9.37
C ASN A 199 -3.19 -0.93 9.77
N HIS A 200 -2.47 -1.51 8.80
CA HIS A 200 -1.28 -2.33 9.04
C HIS A 200 -0.06 -1.52 9.47
N GLU A 201 -0.02 -0.20 9.26
CA GLU A 201 0.98 0.68 9.88
C GLU A 201 0.61 1.02 11.34
N SER A 202 0.29 0.00 12.13
CA SER A 202 -0.01 0.03 13.57
C SER A 202 0.83 -0.99 14.34
N LYS A 203 0.96 -0.83 15.66
CA LYS A 203 1.79 -1.75 16.46
C LYS A 203 1.07 -3.09 16.62
N TYR A 204 -0.24 -3.08 16.82
CA TYR A 204 -1.02 -4.30 16.90
C TYR A 204 -0.89 -5.14 15.63
N CYS A 205 -1.24 -4.59 14.46
CA CYS A 205 -1.22 -5.35 13.21
C CYS A 205 0.17 -5.93 12.95
N THR A 206 1.22 -5.12 13.07
CA THR A 206 2.59 -5.57 12.79
C THR A 206 3.10 -6.64 13.75
N SER A 207 2.57 -6.70 14.98
CA SER A 207 2.89 -7.77 15.94
C SER A 207 2.20 -9.11 15.61
N VAL A 208 1.02 -9.05 14.97
CA VAL A 208 0.18 -10.21 14.65
C VAL A 208 0.48 -10.75 13.25
N TYR A 209 0.50 -9.88 12.24
CA TYR A 209 0.48 -10.25 10.82
C TYR A 209 1.86 -10.26 10.15
N GLY A 210 2.93 -10.17 10.94
CA GLY A 210 4.24 -10.68 10.59
C GLY A 210 5.38 -9.66 10.50
N PHE A 211 5.11 -8.38 10.35
CA PHE A 211 6.16 -7.37 10.13
C PHE A 211 7.16 -7.27 11.29
N GLU A 212 6.72 -7.36 12.56
CA GLU A 212 7.64 -7.38 13.69
C GLU A 212 8.60 -8.57 13.60
N LYS A 213 8.06 -9.77 13.34
CA LYS A 213 8.85 -11.00 13.19
C LYS A 213 9.78 -10.94 11.96
N GLU A 214 9.33 -10.35 10.85
CA GLU A 214 10.13 -10.08 9.66
C GLU A 214 11.35 -9.23 10.00
N VAL A 215 11.15 -8.08 10.64
CA VAL A 215 12.21 -7.13 10.99
C VAL A 215 13.22 -7.76 11.96
N LEU A 216 12.73 -8.51 12.96
CA LEU A 216 13.57 -9.23 13.91
C LEU A 216 14.42 -10.31 13.22
N ALA A 217 13.84 -11.07 12.29
CA ALA A 217 14.55 -12.09 11.53
C ALA A 217 15.64 -11.49 10.63
N LYS A 218 15.37 -10.33 10.01
CA LYS A 218 16.27 -9.67 9.07
C LYS A 218 17.45 -8.97 9.76
N TYR A 219 17.21 -8.29 10.87
CA TYR A 219 18.24 -7.47 11.54
C TYR A 219 18.81 -8.06 12.84
N GLY A 220 18.35 -9.24 13.26
CA GLY A 220 18.87 -9.96 14.43
C GLY A 220 18.87 -9.10 15.69
N ASP A 221 20.05 -8.94 16.31
CA ASP A 221 20.22 -8.13 17.53
C ASP A 221 19.76 -6.67 17.37
N ASN A 222 19.83 -6.13 16.15
CA ASN A 222 19.38 -4.76 15.84
C ASN A 222 17.88 -4.70 15.48
N GLY A 223 17.20 -5.83 15.35
CA GLY A 223 15.81 -5.89 14.88
C GLY A 223 14.84 -5.07 15.74
N LYS A 224 14.96 -5.11 17.07
CA LYS A 224 14.11 -4.29 17.96
C LYS A 224 14.31 -2.79 17.77
N HIS A 225 15.53 -2.36 17.43
CA HIS A 225 15.83 -0.96 17.13
C HIS A 225 15.20 -0.55 15.80
N VAL A 226 15.42 -1.37 14.76
CA VAL A 226 14.86 -1.17 13.41
C VAL A 226 13.34 -1.10 13.46
N TYR A 227 12.69 -2.06 14.13
CA TYR A 227 11.23 -2.10 14.27
C TYR A 227 10.68 -0.85 14.97
N ARG A 228 11.29 -0.44 16.09
CA ARG A 228 10.90 0.79 16.80
C ARG A 228 11.02 2.04 15.91
N LYS A 229 12.04 2.10 15.05
CA LYS A 229 12.22 3.20 14.09
C LYS A 229 11.13 3.20 13.02
N CYS A 230 10.72 2.04 12.53
CA CYS A 230 9.58 1.91 11.61
C CYS A 230 8.27 2.38 12.27
N LEU A 231 7.98 1.93 13.50
CA LEU A 231 6.80 2.39 14.25
C LEU A 231 6.81 3.91 14.43
N GLY A 232 7.95 4.48 14.85
CA GLY A 232 8.10 5.94 14.95
C GLY A 232 8.03 6.67 13.60
N CYS A 233 8.03 5.98 12.46
CA CYS A 233 7.75 6.55 11.15
C CYS A 233 6.24 6.47 10.83
N PHE A 234 5.58 5.38 11.22
CA PHE A 234 4.13 5.17 11.04
C PHE A 234 3.29 6.23 11.75
N GLU A 235 3.70 6.68 12.94
CA GLU A 235 3.07 7.79 13.68
C GLU A 235 2.99 9.10 12.85
N GLY A 236 3.91 9.26 11.90
CA GLY A 236 4.02 10.43 11.05
C GLY A 236 3.20 10.36 9.77
N LEU A 237 2.71 9.19 9.34
CA LEU A 237 2.03 9.03 8.06
C LEU A 237 0.69 9.80 8.03
N PRO A 238 0.45 10.68 7.04
CA PRO A 238 -0.86 11.31 6.81
C PRO A 238 -2.00 10.30 6.72
N LEU A 239 -3.22 10.73 7.07
CA LEU A 239 -4.39 9.86 7.11
C LEU A 239 -5.18 9.86 5.79
N ALA A 240 -5.11 10.96 5.03
CA ALA A 240 -5.85 11.12 3.79
C ALA A 240 -5.12 12.03 2.80
N SER A 241 -5.59 12.07 1.56
CA SER A 241 -5.21 13.10 0.59
C SER A 241 -6.39 13.71 -0.16
N ILE A 242 -6.19 14.92 -0.69
CA ILE A 242 -7.01 15.52 -1.74
C ILE A 242 -6.15 15.72 -2.98
N ILE A 243 -6.59 15.18 -4.11
CA ILE A 243 -5.95 15.32 -5.42
C ILE A 243 -6.76 16.28 -6.27
N ALA A 244 -6.09 17.32 -6.78
CA ALA A 244 -6.67 18.32 -7.70
C ALA A 244 -8.00 18.94 -7.21
N GLY A 245 -8.21 19.05 -5.90
CA GLY A 245 -9.48 19.49 -5.32
C GLY A 245 -10.72 18.65 -5.68
N LYS A 246 -10.55 17.43 -6.22
CA LYS A 246 -11.64 16.59 -6.76
C LYS A 246 -11.72 15.20 -6.17
N VAL A 247 -10.58 14.61 -5.82
CA VAL A 247 -10.51 13.21 -5.38
C VAL A 247 -10.04 13.16 -3.94
N TYR A 248 -10.81 12.51 -3.07
CA TYR A 248 -10.38 12.17 -1.71
C TYR A 248 -9.83 10.74 -1.68
N THR A 249 -8.68 10.55 -1.05
CA THR A 249 -8.14 9.22 -0.80
C THR A 249 -7.90 8.99 0.68
N ALA A 250 -8.25 7.79 1.14
CA ALA A 250 -8.01 7.31 2.49
C ALA A 250 -8.00 5.78 2.47
N HIS A 251 -7.27 5.13 3.37
CA HIS A 251 -7.14 3.68 3.35
C HIS A 251 -8.48 2.96 3.65
N GLY A 252 -9.03 3.20 4.84
CA GLY A 252 -10.39 2.83 5.26
C GLY A 252 -11.43 3.59 4.45
N GLY A 253 -11.72 4.83 4.84
CA GLY A 253 -12.61 5.68 4.06
C GLY A 253 -13.17 6.86 4.82
N LEU A 254 -14.49 6.87 4.98
CA LEU A 254 -15.22 7.95 5.64
C LEU A 254 -15.09 7.84 7.17
N PHE A 255 -15.32 8.95 7.87
CA PHE A 255 -15.12 9.06 9.31
C PHE A 255 -16.24 9.82 10.00
N ARG A 256 -16.45 9.53 11.30
CA ARG A 256 -17.48 10.20 12.09
C ARG A 256 -17.05 11.60 12.53
N GLY A 257 -18.01 12.50 12.64
CA GLY A 257 -17.85 13.78 13.32
C GLY A 257 -17.91 13.61 14.84
N THR A 258 -17.26 14.51 15.56
CA THR A 258 -17.33 14.57 17.01
C THR A 258 -18.61 15.29 17.45
N ILE A 259 -19.54 14.56 18.06
CA ILE A 259 -20.71 15.19 18.69
C ILE A 259 -20.24 15.83 20.00
N VAL A 260 -19.96 17.13 19.97
CA VAL A 260 -19.71 17.90 21.20
C VAL A 260 -21.02 17.99 21.96
N THR A 261 -21.25 17.09 22.91
CA THR A 261 -22.30 17.29 23.90
C THR A 261 -21.94 18.54 24.72
N PRO A 262 -22.81 19.57 24.77
CA PRO A 262 -22.55 20.73 25.62
C PRO A 262 -22.37 20.22 27.05
N SER A 263 -21.22 20.53 27.64
CA SER A 263 -20.93 20.28 29.05
C SER A 263 -22.02 20.92 29.92
N LYS A 264 -23.07 20.15 30.23
CA LYS A 264 -23.97 20.49 31.32
C LYS A 264 -23.15 20.25 32.58
N ARG A 265 -22.64 21.33 33.17
CA ARG A 265 -22.21 21.37 34.58
C ARG A 265 -23.37 20.85 35.45
N SER A 266 -23.46 19.55 35.63
CA SER A 266 -24.47 18.92 36.47
C SER A 266 -23.89 18.80 37.88
N LYS A 267 -24.39 19.64 38.78
CA LYS A 267 -24.21 19.48 40.22
C LYS A 267 -24.88 18.16 40.63
N LYS A 268 -24.13 17.31 41.33
CA LYS A 268 -24.55 16.08 42.01
C LYS A 268 -26.04 16.06 42.41
N LYS A 269 -26.74 14.98 42.05
CA LYS A 269 -27.61 14.25 42.98
C LYS A 269 -27.90 12.83 42.49
N ASN A 270 -27.69 11.87 43.38
CA ASN A 270 -27.93 10.45 43.22
C ASN A 270 -29.30 10.14 42.60
N ARG A 271 -29.28 9.52 41.43
CA ARG A 271 -30.36 8.67 40.93
C ARG A 271 -29.72 7.56 40.11
N LYS A 272 -30.04 6.30 40.43
CA LYS A 272 -29.67 5.14 39.60
C LYS A 272 -30.26 5.38 38.21
N VAL A 273 -29.38 5.65 37.24
CA VAL A 273 -29.74 5.78 35.84
C VAL A 273 -29.61 4.39 35.23
N VAL A 274 -30.74 3.81 34.83
CA VAL A 274 -30.75 2.72 33.85
C VAL A 274 -30.22 3.35 32.56
N HIS A 275 -29.01 2.98 32.17
CA HIS A 275 -28.39 3.46 30.94
C HIS A 275 -29.01 2.67 29.79
N ASN A 276 -29.95 3.28 29.08
CA ASN A 276 -30.28 2.89 27.73
C ASN A 276 -29.82 4.06 26.86
N PRO A 277 -28.58 4.05 26.35
CA PRO A 277 -28.14 5.12 25.46
C PRO A 277 -28.99 5.00 24.20
N LYS A 278 -29.86 5.99 23.96
CA LYS A 278 -30.34 6.22 22.59
C LYS A 278 -29.07 6.40 21.77
N VAL A 279 -28.87 5.54 20.77
CA VAL A 279 -27.81 5.69 19.77
C VAL A 279 -27.95 7.10 19.23
N ASP A 280 -27.07 8.00 19.68
CA ASP A 280 -26.93 9.31 19.10
C ASP A 280 -26.60 9.07 17.63
N SER A 281 -27.41 9.63 16.72
CA SER A 281 -27.25 9.41 15.28
C SER A 281 -25.83 9.82 14.88
N LEU A 282 -25.03 8.85 14.42
CA LEU A 282 -23.70 9.10 13.88
C LEU A 282 -23.81 10.07 12.70
N ILE A 283 -22.86 11.00 12.60
CA ILE A 283 -22.78 11.98 11.51
C ILE A 283 -21.39 11.93 10.88
N LEU A 284 -21.29 12.34 9.61
CA LEU A 284 -20.00 12.44 8.92
C LEU A 284 -19.16 13.61 9.42
N GLY A 285 -17.86 13.37 9.53
CA GLY A 285 -16.90 14.37 9.98
C GLY A 285 -16.64 15.49 8.98
N SER A 286 -15.80 16.43 9.41
CA SER A 286 -15.34 17.57 8.61
C SER A 286 -13.83 17.57 8.42
N PHE A 287 -13.34 18.25 7.37
CA PHE A 287 -11.90 18.41 7.19
C PHE A 287 -11.26 19.26 8.30
N GLU A 288 -12.00 20.16 8.93
CA GLU A 288 -11.56 20.89 10.12
C GLU A 288 -11.33 19.97 11.33
N GLU A 289 -12.16 18.93 11.48
CA GLU A 289 -11.98 17.90 12.50
C GLU A 289 -10.83 16.96 12.14
N LEU A 290 -10.73 16.50 10.89
CA LEU A 290 -9.62 15.70 10.41
C LEU A 290 -8.28 16.41 10.62
N ALA A 291 -8.20 17.71 10.33
CA ALA A 291 -6.98 18.51 10.54
C ALA A 291 -6.53 18.55 12.02
N LYS A 292 -7.45 18.34 12.97
CA LYS A 292 -7.18 18.35 14.42
C LYS A 292 -7.02 16.95 15.02
N ALA A 293 -7.31 15.89 14.26
CA ALA A 293 -7.20 14.52 14.73
C ALA A 293 -5.76 14.20 15.16
N ARG A 294 -5.60 13.46 16.26
CA ARG A 294 -4.27 13.08 16.74
C ARG A 294 -3.85 11.77 16.07
N ARG A 295 -3.20 11.87 14.91
CA ARG A 295 -2.73 10.70 14.13
C ARG A 295 -1.53 9.99 14.72
N SER A 296 -0.78 10.63 15.62
CA SER A 296 0.48 10.10 16.17
C SER A 296 0.31 8.94 17.15
N VAL A 297 -0.93 8.44 17.34
CA VAL A 297 -1.20 7.26 18.16
C VAL A 297 -1.01 6.05 17.26
N LEU A 298 -0.14 5.13 17.64
CA LEU A 298 0.16 3.93 16.85
C LEU A 298 -1.08 3.05 16.67
N ASP A 299 -1.74 2.71 17.77
CA ASP A 299 -2.97 1.92 17.73
C ASP A 299 -4.15 2.88 17.96
N PRO A 300 -4.93 3.22 16.92
CA PRO A 300 -6.05 4.14 17.08
C PRO A 300 -7.09 3.53 18.04
N PRO A 301 -7.62 4.32 18.99
CA PRO A 301 -8.59 3.79 19.95
C PRO A 301 -9.95 3.57 19.26
N TRP A 302 -10.68 2.53 19.69
CA TRP A 302 -12.06 2.27 19.26
C TRP A 302 -13.11 3.00 20.11
N GLU A 303 -12.71 3.56 21.27
CA GLU A 303 -13.55 4.36 22.15
C GLU A 303 -12.90 5.69 22.57
N GLY A 304 -13.70 6.61 23.12
CA GLY A 304 -13.24 7.90 23.59
C GLY A 304 -13.28 9.01 22.53
N GLN A 305 -12.31 9.93 22.57
CA GLN A 305 -12.38 11.21 21.83
C GLN A 305 -11.54 11.24 20.54
N ASN A 306 -10.61 10.30 20.34
CA ASN A 306 -9.70 10.29 19.17
C ASN A 306 -10.07 9.17 18.18
N LEU A 307 -11.34 9.12 17.78
CA LEU A 307 -11.90 8.05 16.93
C LEU A 307 -11.61 8.23 15.44
N ILE A 308 -11.39 9.46 14.97
CA ILE A 308 -11.21 9.77 13.55
C ILE A 308 -10.09 8.96 12.88
N PRO A 309 -8.89 8.80 13.48
CA PRO A 309 -7.87 7.93 12.90
C PRO A 309 -8.33 6.49 12.77
N GLY A 310 -9.05 5.94 13.76
CA GLY A 310 -9.61 4.59 13.68
C GLY A 310 -10.61 4.46 12.52
N ASP A 311 -11.53 5.41 12.39
CA ASP A 311 -12.50 5.38 11.30
C ASP A 311 -11.84 5.49 9.92
N ILE A 312 -10.86 6.38 9.75
CA ILE A 312 -10.19 6.56 8.45
C ILE A 312 -9.40 5.32 8.05
N LEU A 313 -8.90 4.54 9.01
CA LEU A 313 -8.08 3.36 8.74
C LEU A 313 -8.90 2.06 8.63
N TRP A 314 -10.09 1.98 9.23
CA TRP A 314 -10.84 0.72 9.39
C TRP A 314 -12.30 0.73 8.94
N SER A 315 -12.80 1.85 8.41
CA SER A 315 -14.19 1.89 7.94
C SER A 315 -14.34 1.26 6.56
N ASP A 316 -15.48 0.60 6.33
CA ASP A 316 -15.79 -0.11 5.09
C ASP A 316 -17.10 0.41 4.46
N PRO A 317 -17.23 0.33 3.12
CA PRO A 317 -18.49 0.62 2.44
C PRO A 317 -19.56 -0.43 2.74
N SER A 318 -20.82 -0.01 2.64
CA SER A 318 -21.99 -0.90 2.72
C SER A 318 -23.02 -0.50 1.68
N MET A 319 -23.75 -1.47 1.12
CA MET A 319 -24.90 -1.16 0.26
C MET A 319 -26.12 -0.66 1.05
N THR A 320 -26.11 -0.78 2.38
CA THR A 320 -27.20 -0.30 3.24
C THR A 320 -27.02 1.19 3.55
N PRO A 321 -28.04 2.04 3.32
CA PRO A 321 -27.96 3.46 3.67
C PRO A 321 -27.74 3.70 5.16
N GLY A 322 -27.03 4.78 5.47
CA GLY A 322 -26.72 5.24 6.83
C GLY A 322 -25.28 5.03 7.23
N LEU A 323 -24.99 5.43 8.48
CA LEU A 323 -23.69 5.31 9.12
C LEU A 323 -23.85 4.50 10.41
N SER A 324 -23.11 3.40 10.53
CA SER A 324 -23.15 2.52 11.70
C SER A 324 -21.74 2.10 12.13
N PRO A 325 -21.53 1.66 13.39
CA PRO A 325 -20.28 1.03 13.78
C PRO A 325 -19.97 -0.21 12.93
N ASN A 326 -18.68 -0.45 12.65
CA ASN A 326 -18.23 -1.69 12.02
C ASN A 326 -17.97 -2.74 13.10
N THR A 327 -18.95 -3.60 13.34
CA THR A 327 -18.85 -4.66 14.36
C THR A 327 -18.02 -5.85 13.91
N GLU A 328 -17.85 -6.04 12.60
CA GLU A 328 -17.04 -7.13 12.05
C GLU A 328 -15.56 -6.88 12.31
N ARG A 329 -15.09 -5.65 12.04
CA ARG A 329 -13.72 -5.20 12.36
C ARG A 329 -13.48 -4.95 13.86
N GLY A 330 -14.54 -4.69 14.64
CA GLY A 330 -14.46 -4.21 16.02
C GLY A 330 -14.09 -2.73 16.18
N ILE A 331 -13.72 -2.03 15.10
CA ILE A 331 -13.37 -0.60 15.05
C ILE A 331 -13.81 -0.01 13.71
N GLY A 332 -14.00 1.31 13.65
CA GLY A 332 -14.42 1.99 12.43
C GLY A 332 -15.93 1.99 12.21
N LEU A 333 -16.33 2.19 10.96
CA LEU A 333 -17.71 2.41 10.55
C LEU A 333 -18.07 1.59 9.30
N LEU A 334 -19.35 1.27 9.16
CA LEU A 334 -19.96 0.93 7.88
C LEU A 334 -20.68 2.18 7.37
N TYR A 335 -20.44 2.56 6.11
CA TYR A 335 -21.04 3.74 5.51
C TYR A 335 -21.74 3.43 4.18
N GLY A 336 -22.99 3.88 4.07
CA GLY A 336 -23.85 3.67 2.90
C GLY A 336 -23.58 4.61 1.71
N PRO A 337 -24.31 4.41 0.60
CA PRO A 337 -24.23 5.30 -0.56
C PRO A 337 -24.69 6.74 -0.26
N ASP A 338 -25.64 6.91 0.65
CA ASP A 338 -26.11 8.23 1.11
C ASP A 338 -25.01 9.01 1.86
N CYS A 339 -24.18 8.32 2.65
CA CYS A 339 -23.01 8.92 3.30
C CYS A 339 -21.96 9.35 2.26
N THR A 340 -21.77 8.54 1.22
CA THR A 340 -20.88 8.88 0.10
C THR A 340 -21.35 10.12 -0.64
N GLU A 341 -22.65 10.20 -0.95
CA GLU A 341 -23.27 11.37 -1.56
C GLU A 341 -23.11 12.62 -0.69
N GLU A 342 -23.44 12.53 0.60
CA GLU A 342 -23.31 13.64 1.54
C GLU A 342 -21.87 14.16 1.59
N PHE A 343 -20.89 13.27 1.70
CA PHE A 343 -19.49 13.64 1.79
C PHE A 343 -18.99 14.32 0.52
N LEU A 344 -19.22 13.71 -0.65
CA LEU A 344 -18.81 14.26 -1.94
C LEU A 344 -19.43 15.62 -2.19
N LYS A 345 -20.73 15.76 -1.91
CA LYS A 345 -21.47 17.02 -2.07
C LYS A 345 -20.98 18.11 -1.12
N LYS A 346 -20.78 17.78 0.16
CA LYS A 346 -20.34 18.71 1.22
C LYS A 346 -18.99 19.33 0.88
N PHE A 347 -18.07 18.55 0.31
CA PHE A 347 -16.72 18.98 0.00
C PHE A 347 -16.47 19.29 -1.47
N ASN A 348 -17.52 19.30 -2.32
CA ASN A 348 -17.42 19.53 -3.76
C ASN A 348 -16.42 18.59 -4.46
N LEU A 349 -16.36 17.34 -4.00
CA LEU A 349 -15.54 16.27 -4.56
C LEU A 349 -16.35 15.45 -5.56
N LYS A 350 -15.64 14.65 -6.35
CA LYS A 350 -16.20 13.79 -7.39
C LYS A 350 -15.86 12.31 -7.22
N LEU A 351 -14.83 12.02 -6.43
CA LEU A 351 -14.34 10.67 -6.28
C LEU A 351 -13.81 10.45 -4.86
N ILE A 352 -14.15 9.30 -4.29
CA ILE A 352 -13.46 8.70 -3.15
C ILE A 352 -12.73 7.47 -3.66
N ILE A 353 -11.43 7.39 -3.43
CA ILE A 353 -10.64 6.17 -3.68
C ILE A 353 -10.16 5.65 -2.32
N ARG A 354 -10.52 4.41 -2.02
CA ARG A 354 -10.14 3.72 -0.79
C ARG A 354 -9.52 2.35 -1.08
N SER A 355 -8.96 1.66 -0.09
CA SER A 355 -8.25 0.38 -0.28
C SER A 355 -8.68 -0.72 0.72
N HIS A 356 -7.81 -1.30 1.57
CA HIS A 356 -8.12 -2.17 2.74
C HIS A 356 -8.82 -3.52 2.50
N GLU A 357 -9.82 -3.58 1.61
CA GLU A 357 -10.61 -4.79 1.37
C GLU A 357 -10.03 -5.57 0.19
N GLY A 358 -9.24 -6.58 0.52
CA GLY A 358 -8.72 -7.59 -0.42
C GLY A 358 -9.76 -8.64 -0.84
N PRO A 359 -9.36 -9.64 -1.65
CA PRO A 359 -10.25 -10.72 -2.06
C PRO A 359 -10.76 -11.59 -0.89
N ASP A 360 -9.98 -11.73 0.18
CA ASP A 360 -10.34 -12.43 1.42
C ASP A 360 -11.49 -11.77 2.17
N ALA A 361 -11.43 -10.44 2.32
CA ALA A 361 -12.49 -9.62 2.90
C ALA A 361 -13.74 -9.66 2.01
N ARG A 362 -13.56 -9.48 0.69
CA ARG A 362 -14.67 -9.38 -0.26
C ARG A 362 -15.41 -10.68 -0.52
N ASP A 363 -14.78 -11.83 -0.34
CA ASP A 363 -15.45 -13.13 -0.43
C ASP A 363 -16.60 -13.29 0.60
N LYS A 364 -16.52 -12.55 1.71
CA LYS A 364 -17.52 -12.54 2.80
C LYS A 364 -18.65 -11.54 2.58
N ARG A 365 -18.53 -10.69 1.57
CA ARG A 365 -19.40 -9.53 1.31
C ARG A 365 -20.09 -9.67 -0.05
N PRO A 366 -21.04 -10.62 -0.20
CA PRO A 366 -21.70 -10.88 -1.48
C PRO A 366 -22.59 -9.72 -1.96
N ASP A 367 -22.84 -8.71 -1.09
CA ASP A 367 -23.52 -7.47 -1.44
C ASP A 367 -22.65 -6.52 -2.27
N LEU A 368 -21.33 -6.70 -2.25
CA LEU A 368 -20.36 -5.88 -2.97
C LEU A 368 -19.63 -6.68 -4.06
N GLY A 369 -18.95 -5.96 -4.96
CA GLY A 369 -18.12 -6.60 -5.99
C GLY A 369 -16.90 -7.30 -5.39
N GLY A 370 -16.47 -8.39 -6.03
CA GLY A 370 -15.22 -9.08 -5.73
C GLY A 370 -13.99 -8.34 -6.28
N MET A 371 -12.81 -8.70 -5.76
CA MET A 371 -11.52 -8.07 -6.13
C MET A 371 -10.80 -8.74 -7.29
N ASP A 372 -11.49 -9.49 -8.15
CA ASP A 372 -10.88 -10.28 -9.24
C ASP A 372 -9.92 -9.47 -10.13
N VAL A 373 -10.25 -8.20 -10.36
CA VAL A 373 -9.48 -7.27 -11.21
C VAL A 373 -8.69 -6.21 -10.41
N GLY A 374 -8.63 -6.33 -9.08
CA GLY A 374 -7.92 -5.43 -8.19
C GLY A 374 -8.65 -4.13 -7.85
N TYR A 375 -9.89 -3.93 -8.30
CA TYR A 375 -10.70 -2.79 -7.91
C TYR A 375 -12.20 -3.06 -8.06
N THR A 376 -13.02 -2.25 -7.37
CA THR A 376 -14.48 -2.19 -7.53
C THR A 376 -14.98 -0.75 -7.50
N ILE A 377 -16.15 -0.51 -8.09
CA ILE A 377 -16.91 0.74 -7.91
C ILE A 377 -18.09 0.42 -7.00
N ASP A 378 -17.93 0.67 -5.70
CA ASP A 378 -18.91 0.22 -4.71
C ASP A 378 -20.13 1.13 -4.66
N HIS A 379 -19.94 2.45 -4.75
CA HIS A 379 -21.05 3.41 -4.79
C HIS A 379 -20.99 4.28 -6.04
N ILE A 380 -22.14 4.44 -6.69
CA ILE A 380 -22.38 5.44 -7.74
C ILE A 380 -23.51 6.34 -7.24
N VAL A 381 -23.20 7.62 -7.04
CA VAL A 381 -24.12 8.62 -6.47
C VAL A 381 -24.20 9.83 -7.40
N GLU A 382 -25.08 10.79 -7.09
CA GLU A 382 -25.29 11.98 -7.94
C GLU A 382 -24.00 12.82 -8.04
N SER A 383 -23.30 12.98 -6.92
CA SER A 383 -22.10 13.81 -6.82
C SER A 383 -20.85 13.12 -7.36
N GLY A 384 -20.83 11.79 -7.51
CA GLY A 384 -19.64 11.05 -7.93
C GLY A 384 -19.64 9.55 -7.63
N LYS A 385 -18.46 9.00 -7.34
CA LYS A 385 -18.27 7.57 -7.09
C LYS A 385 -17.39 7.28 -5.87
N LEU A 386 -17.54 6.07 -5.32
CA LEU A 386 -16.61 5.46 -4.39
C LEU A 386 -15.98 4.22 -5.04
N ILE A 387 -14.65 4.15 -4.99
CA ILE A 387 -13.85 3.07 -5.55
C ILE A 387 -13.06 2.41 -4.43
N THR A 388 -13.04 1.08 -4.43
CA THR A 388 -12.07 0.30 -3.66
C THR A 388 -10.97 -0.19 -4.61
N LEU A 389 -9.71 0.05 -4.25
CA LEU A 389 -8.51 -0.24 -5.03
C LEU A 389 -7.55 -1.10 -4.23
N PHE A 390 -7.11 -2.21 -4.79
CA PHE A 390 -6.21 -3.17 -4.15
C PHE A 390 -5.06 -3.53 -5.09
N SER A 391 -3.81 -3.35 -4.64
CA SER A 391 -2.60 -3.44 -5.47
C SER A 391 -1.74 -4.67 -5.17
N ALA A 392 -2.25 -5.63 -4.39
CA ALA A 392 -1.58 -6.90 -4.10
C ALA A 392 -2.22 -8.04 -4.93
N PRO A 393 -1.63 -8.41 -6.09
CA PRO A 393 -2.12 -9.54 -6.88
C PRO A 393 -1.86 -10.88 -6.18
N ASP A 394 -2.72 -11.85 -6.48
CA ASP A 394 -2.66 -13.22 -5.94
C ASP A 394 -2.47 -13.24 -4.42
N TYR A 395 -3.27 -12.42 -3.74
CA TYR A 395 -3.28 -12.21 -2.29
C TYR A 395 -4.17 -13.26 -1.58
N PRO A 396 -3.82 -13.69 -0.36
CA PRO A 396 -2.57 -13.40 0.36
C PRO A 396 -1.37 -14.16 -0.21
N GLN A 397 -0.15 -13.65 0.03
CA GLN A 397 1.08 -14.32 -0.43
C GLN A 397 1.17 -15.76 0.12
N PHE A 398 0.83 -15.96 1.40
CA PHE A 398 0.80 -17.25 2.08
C PHE A 398 -0.64 -17.60 2.47
N GLN A 399 -1.03 -18.86 2.25
CA GLN A 399 -2.37 -19.36 2.56
C GLN A 399 -2.30 -20.84 2.92
N ALA A 400 -3.18 -21.26 3.83
CA ALA A 400 -3.26 -22.64 4.31
C ALA A 400 -3.88 -23.60 3.29
N THR A 401 -4.72 -23.10 2.38
CA THR A 401 -5.44 -23.90 1.39
C THR A 401 -4.71 -23.92 0.05
N GLU A 402 -4.99 -24.93 -0.79
CA GLU A 402 -4.49 -24.97 -2.18
C GLU A 402 -5.25 -24.01 -3.12
N GLU A 403 -6.47 -23.62 -2.73
CA GLU A 403 -7.32 -22.72 -3.52
C GLU A 403 -6.90 -21.26 -3.32
N ARG A 404 -6.38 -20.64 -4.38
CA ARG A 404 -5.97 -19.22 -4.39
C ARG A 404 -7.09 -18.35 -4.95
N TYR A 405 -7.24 -17.14 -4.43
CA TYR A 405 -8.13 -16.12 -5.00
C TYR A 405 -7.75 -15.73 -6.42
N LYS A 406 -6.44 -15.75 -6.76
CA LYS A 406 -5.91 -15.39 -8.09
C LYS A 406 -6.39 -14.00 -8.57
N ASN A 407 -6.65 -13.11 -7.62
CA ASN A 407 -7.03 -11.73 -7.93
C ASN A 407 -5.88 -11.03 -8.67
N LYS A 408 -6.22 -10.08 -9.53
CA LYS A 408 -5.26 -9.10 -10.02
C LYS A 408 -5.03 -8.03 -8.96
N GLY A 409 -3.88 -7.37 -9.03
CA GLY A 409 -3.68 -6.07 -8.43
C GLY A 409 -4.11 -5.01 -9.43
N ALA A 410 -4.40 -3.79 -8.97
CA ALA A 410 -4.60 -2.66 -9.86
C ALA A 410 -3.99 -1.38 -9.29
N TYR A 411 -3.71 -0.42 -10.17
CA TYR A 411 -3.47 0.98 -9.83
C TYR A 411 -4.36 1.88 -10.68
N ILE A 412 -4.55 3.11 -10.22
CA ILE A 412 -5.36 4.12 -10.92
C ILE A 412 -4.45 5.24 -11.40
N VAL A 413 -4.62 5.67 -12.65
CA VAL A 413 -4.01 6.89 -13.17
C VAL A 413 -5.09 7.96 -13.31
N LEU A 414 -4.86 9.11 -12.69
CA LEU A 414 -5.69 10.31 -12.79
C LEU A 414 -4.95 11.35 -13.61
N GLU A 415 -5.61 11.88 -14.64
CA GLU A 415 -4.99 12.81 -15.59
C GLU A 415 -5.78 14.11 -15.74
N PRO A 416 -5.08 15.23 -16.03
CA PRO A 416 -5.72 16.47 -16.42
C PRO A 416 -6.43 16.33 -17.78
N PRO A 417 -7.46 17.15 -18.04
CA PRO A 417 -8.08 18.10 -17.13
C PRO A 417 -9.07 17.45 -16.13
N ASN A 418 -9.33 16.15 -16.25
CA ASN A 418 -10.44 15.45 -15.59
C ASN A 418 -9.95 14.38 -14.61
N PHE A 419 -9.42 14.82 -13.47
CA PHE A 419 -8.95 13.93 -12.38
C PHE A 419 -10.06 13.08 -11.74
N ASP A 420 -11.32 13.26 -12.12
CA ASP A 420 -12.49 12.50 -11.66
C ASP A 420 -12.88 11.34 -12.59
N THR A 421 -12.13 11.13 -13.68
CA THR A 421 -12.30 10.00 -14.60
C THR A 421 -11.11 9.04 -14.47
N PRO A 422 -11.14 8.10 -13.52
CA PRO A 422 -10.00 7.22 -13.23
C PRO A 422 -9.75 6.22 -14.38
N MET A 423 -8.49 6.08 -14.76
CA MET A 423 -8.02 5.00 -15.64
C MET A 423 -7.49 3.85 -14.80
N PHE A 424 -8.08 2.66 -14.93
CA PHE A 424 -7.70 1.48 -14.17
C PHE A 424 -6.70 0.64 -14.94
N HIS A 425 -5.64 0.22 -14.26
CA HIS A 425 -4.60 -0.64 -14.80
C HIS A 425 -4.45 -1.86 -13.89
N SER A 426 -5.00 -2.99 -14.32
CA SER A 426 -4.91 -4.26 -13.60
C SER A 426 -3.70 -5.06 -14.06
N PHE A 427 -3.00 -5.68 -13.12
CA PHE A 427 -1.80 -6.48 -13.37
C PHE A 427 -1.83 -7.80 -12.58
N GLU A 428 -1.11 -8.79 -13.11
CA GLU A 428 -1.00 -10.12 -12.51
C GLU A 428 0.25 -10.21 -11.63
N ALA A 429 0.26 -11.19 -10.72
CA ALA A 429 1.40 -11.41 -9.84
C ALA A 429 2.64 -11.78 -10.65
N VAL A 430 3.79 -11.23 -10.24
CA VAL A 430 5.10 -11.61 -10.75
C VAL A 430 5.39 -13.05 -10.32
N THR A 431 5.62 -13.93 -11.29
CA THR A 431 5.92 -15.34 -11.06
C THR A 431 7.17 -15.81 -11.81
N PRO A 432 7.96 -16.74 -11.22
CA PRO A 432 7.85 -17.22 -9.84
C PRO A 432 8.32 -16.17 -8.82
N ARG A 433 7.68 -16.12 -7.64
CA ARG A 433 8.17 -15.34 -6.50
C ARG A 433 9.40 -16.04 -5.88
N PRO A 434 10.37 -15.32 -5.31
CA PRO A 434 11.46 -15.97 -4.57
C PRO A 434 10.92 -16.80 -3.41
N LYS A 435 11.58 -17.92 -3.13
CA LYS A 435 11.17 -18.83 -2.05
C LYS A 435 11.47 -18.19 -0.71
N VAL A 436 10.47 -18.09 0.14
CA VAL A 436 10.58 -17.48 1.48
C VAL A 436 9.54 -18.10 2.42
N ASN A 437 9.83 -18.06 3.72
CA ASN A 437 8.90 -18.49 4.75
C ASN A 437 8.04 -17.31 5.24
N PRO A 438 6.80 -17.56 5.67
CA PRO A 438 5.97 -16.55 6.29
C PRO A 438 6.53 -16.13 7.66
N TYR A 439 6.21 -14.89 8.05
CA TYR A 439 6.57 -14.32 9.35
C TYR A 439 5.41 -14.27 10.33
N TYR A 440 4.26 -14.85 10.00
CA TYR A 440 3.11 -14.98 10.88
C TYR A 440 2.50 -16.37 10.73
N ASP A 441 1.62 -16.72 11.65
CA ASP A 441 0.88 -17.98 11.58
C ASP A 441 -0.30 -17.80 10.61
N PHE A 442 -0.06 -18.07 9.33
CA PHE A 442 -1.07 -17.92 8.28
C PHE A 442 -2.11 -19.06 8.27
N GLU A 443 -1.93 -20.09 9.11
CA GLU A 443 -2.90 -21.16 9.31
C GLU A 443 -3.94 -20.76 10.37
N ASP A 444 -3.48 -20.09 11.44
CA ASP A 444 -4.36 -19.60 12.50
C ASP A 444 -4.92 -18.19 12.24
N VAL A 445 -4.24 -17.38 11.42
CA VAL A 445 -4.60 -15.99 11.11
C VAL A 445 -4.84 -15.85 9.60
N ILE A 446 -5.93 -16.45 9.15
CA ILE A 446 -6.24 -16.62 7.72
C ILE A 446 -6.72 -15.29 7.11
N ASP A 447 -7.37 -14.46 7.91
CA ASP A 447 -8.21 -13.37 7.42
C ASP A 447 -7.73 -11.97 7.86
N SER A 448 -7.99 -10.97 7.01
CA SER A 448 -7.81 -9.54 7.32
C SER A 448 -8.95 -8.93 8.13
N ASP A 449 -10.11 -9.57 8.14
CA ASP A 449 -11.30 -9.11 8.86
C ASP A 449 -11.48 -9.72 10.26
N GLU A 450 -10.55 -10.57 10.73
CA GLU A 450 -10.65 -11.18 12.06
C GLU A 450 -10.75 -10.10 13.16
N GLU A 451 -11.78 -10.23 14.02
CA GLU A 451 -12.10 -9.28 15.08
C GLU A 451 -10.84 -8.99 15.89
N LEU A 452 -10.39 -7.74 15.84
CA LEU A 452 -9.25 -7.28 16.62
C LEU A 452 -9.49 -7.66 18.08
N ASP A 453 -8.51 -8.28 18.73
CA ASP A 453 -8.55 -8.41 20.19
C ASP A 453 -8.31 -7.03 20.81
N LEU A 454 -9.38 -6.22 20.85
CA LEU A 454 -9.37 -4.85 21.33
C LEU A 454 -8.81 -4.79 22.77
N VAL A 455 -9.01 -5.82 23.59
CA VAL A 455 -8.49 -5.87 24.97
C VAL A 455 -6.97 -5.80 24.98
N SER A 456 -6.30 -6.45 24.03
CA SER A 456 -4.84 -6.44 23.90
C SER A 456 -4.28 -5.09 23.40
N MET A 457 -5.08 -4.28 22.70
CA MET A 457 -4.69 -2.94 22.24
C MET A 457 -4.61 -1.91 23.38
N VAL A 458 -5.36 -2.10 24.48
CA VAL A 458 -5.38 -1.16 25.62
C VAL A 458 -4.24 -1.39 26.61
N THR A 459 -3.88 -2.65 26.89
CA THR A 459 -2.95 -3.02 27.96
C THR A 459 -1.53 -2.47 27.75
N ASP A 460 -1.11 -2.27 26.51
CA ASP A 460 0.21 -1.72 26.18
C ASP A 460 0.28 -0.18 26.18
N SER A 461 -0.87 0.50 26.07
CA SER A 461 -0.93 1.97 26.10
C SER A 461 -0.81 2.55 27.52
N GLU A 462 -1.21 1.78 28.54
CA GLU A 462 -1.17 2.21 29.94
C GLU A 462 0.21 2.03 30.61
N LEU A 463 1.15 1.32 29.98
CA LEU A 463 2.50 1.09 30.52
C LEU A 463 3.51 2.21 30.23
N GLN A 464 3.10 3.31 29.58
CA GLN A 464 3.98 4.45 29.23
C GLN A 464 3.70 5.76 29.98
N GLN A 465 3.00 5.73 31.12
CA GLN A 465 3.06 6.87 32.05
C GLN A 465 4.18 6.67 33.07
N PRO A 466 5.21 7.54 33.13
CA PRO A 466 6.10 7.54 34.28
C PRO A 466 5.28 7.98 35.50
N ALA A 467 5.30 7.16 36.55
CA ALA A 467 4.83 7.57 37.86
C ALA A 467 5.57 8.85 38.28
N ALA A 468 4.79 9.85 38.71
CA ALA A 468 5.24 11.17 39.13
C ALA A 468 6.24 11.15 40.30
#